data_AF-A0A316S3D2-F1
#
_entry.id   AF-A0A316S3D2-F1
#
_cell.length_a   1.000
_cell.length_b   1.000
_cell.length_c   1.000
_cell.angle_alpha   90.00
_cell.angle_beta   90.00
_cell.angle_gamma   90.00
#
_symmetry.space_group_name_H-M   'P 1'
#
loop_
_entity.id
_entity.type
_entity.pdbx_description
1 polymer ?
#
loop_
_entity_poly.entity_id
_entity_poly.type
_entity_poly.pdbx_seq_one_letter_code
_entity_poly.pdbx_strand_id
1 'polypeptide(L)' 'MKTSELVKILKKNGCFFVEHGKEHDKWHSDLTGKDVRIPRHKSKEIPTGTADRILKDVGLK' A
#
# COMPACT_ATOMS: atom_id res chain seq x y z
N MET A 1 4.01 -10.20 -5.38
CA MET A 1 2.72 -9.63 -5.84
C MET A 1 3.00 -8.35 -6.62
N LYS A 2 2.16 -7.98 -7.60
CA LYS A 2 2.35 -6.70 -8.31
C LYS A 2 1.85 -5.54 -7.45
N THR A 3 2.50 -4.38 -7.57
CA THR A 3 2.07 -3.13 -6.94
C THR A 3 0.61 -2.79 -7.25
N SER A 4 0.17 -3.04 -8.48
CA SER A 4 -1.23 -2.82 -8.90
C SER A 4 -2.22 -3.65 -8.08
N GLU A 5 -1.87 -4.89 -7.72
CA GLU A 5 -2.73 -5.78 -6.95
C GLU A 5 -2.78 -5.34 -5.48
N LEU A 6 -1.64 -4.92 -4.92
CA LEU A 6 -1.60 -4.35 -3.56
C LEU A 6 -2.50 -3.12 -3.46
N VAL A 7 -2.40 -2.21 -4.43
CA VAL A 7 -3.24 -1.00 -4.49
C VAL A 7 -4.74 -1.34 -4.56
N LYS A 8 -5.13 -2.37 -5.33
CA LYS A 8 -6.53 -2.82 -5.39
C LYS A 8 -7.02 -3.34 -4.04
N ILE A 9 -6.20 -4.13 -3.35
CA ILE A 9 -6.53 -4.65 -2.01
C ILE A 9 -6.70 -3.49 -1.03
N LEU A 10 -5.77 -2.54 -1.03
CA LEU A 10 -5.83 -1.39 -0.14
C LEU A 10 -7.09 -0.54 -0.37
N LYS A 11 -7.41 -0.21 -1.63
CA LYS A 11 -8.66 0.51 -1.95
C LYS A 11 -9.91 -0.24 -1.50
N LYS A 12 -9.94 -1.57 -1.67
CA LYS A 12 -11.10 -2.39 -1.27
C LYS A 12 -11.30 -2.40 0.24
N ASN A 13 -10.22 -2.26 1.00
CA ASN A 13 -10.24 -2.27 2.45
C ASN A 13 -10.08 -0.87 3.04
N GLY A 14 -10.72 0.15 2.48
CA GLY A 14 -10.79 1.47 3.11
C GLY A 14 -9.44 2.19 3.29
N CYS A 15 -8.44 1.88 2.46
CA CYS A 15 -7.23 2.68 2.39
C CYS A 15 -7.33 3.67 1.22
N PHE A 16 -6.96 4.92 1.49
CA PHE A 16 -7.10 6.03 0.57
C PHE A 16 -5.74 6.59 0.18
N PHE A 17 -5.64 7.00 -1.08
CA PHE A 17 -4.45 7.68 -1.55
C PHE A 17 -4.43 9.11 -1.00
N VAL A 18 -3.28 9.54 -0.47
CA VAL A 18 -3.08 10.87 0.14
C VAL A 18 -2.32 11.78 -0.81
N GLU A 19 -1.11 11.38 -1.21
CA GLU A 19 -0.21 12.20 -2.02
C GLU A 19 0.77 11.37 -2.85
N HIS A 20 1.22 11.96 -3.96
CA HIS A 20 2.22 11.36 -4.83
C HIS A 20 3.60 11.85 -4.38
N GLY A 21 4.45 10.96 -3.87
CA GLY A 21 5.86 11.24 -3.72
C GLY A 21 6.64 11.02 -5.02
N LYS A 22 7.96 11.24 -4.98
CA LYS A 22 8.86 10.98 -6.13
C LYS A 22 8.89 9.50 -6.52
N GLU A 23 9.16 8.63 -5.57
CA GLU A 23 9.29 7.17 -5.79
C GLU A 23 8.15 6.35 -5.16
N HIS A 24 7.51 6.92 -4.14
CA HIS A 24 6.48 6.23 -3.35
C HIS A 24 5.23 7.11 -3.22
N ASP A 25 4.06 6.50 -3.40
CA ASP A 25 2.76 7.10 -3.12
C ASP A 25 2.43 6.91 -1.64
N LYS A 26 1.91 7.97 -0.99
CA LYS A 26 1.43 7.89 0.39
C LYS A 26 -0.04 7.48 0.40
N TRP A 27 -0.35 6.53 1.26
CA TRP A 27 -1.68 5.98 1.46
C TRP A 27 -2.03 5.99 2.94
N HIS A 28 -3.26 6.37 3.25
CA HIS A 28 -3.80 6.37 4.60
C HIS A 28 -4.75 5.19 4.77
N SER A 29 -4.61 4.45 5.87
CA SER A 29 -5.51 3.37 6.25
C SER A 29 -6.51 3.88 7.27
N ASP A 30 -7.79 3.89 6.91
CA ASP A 30 -8.86 4.25 7.83
C ASP A 30 -9.06 3.21 8.95
N LEU A 31 -8.70 1.94 8.68
CA LEU A 31 -8.80 0.85 9.67
C LEU A 31 -7.87 1.04 10.87
N THR A 32 -6.66 1.55 10.60
CA THR A 32 -5.59 1.64 11.62
C THR A 32 -5.21 3.08 11.96
N GLY A 33 -5.70 4.06 11.18
CA GLY A 33 -5.30 5.46 11.27
C GLY A 33 -3.84 5.71 10.87
N LYS A 34 -3.20 4.76 10.17
CA LYS A 34 -1.78 4.83 9.82
C LYS A 34 -1.55 5.19 8.36
N ASP A 35 -0.41 5.83 8.11
CA ASP A 35 0.08 6.15 6.78
C ASP A 35 1.12 5.13 6.32
N VAL A 36 0.88 4.51 5.15
CA VAL A 36 1.83 3.62 4.47
C VAL A 36 2.33 4.23 3.17
N ARG A 37 3.57 3.88 2.81
CA ARG A 37 4.18 4.29 1.54
C ARG A 37 4.27 3.11 0.59
N ILE A 38 3.71 3.27 -0.60
CA ILE A 38 3.67 2.23 -1.63
C ILE A 38 4.58 2.64 -2.79
N PRO A 39 5.50 1.78 -3.25
CA PRO A 39 6.33 2.10 -4.41
C PRO A 39 5.48 2.33 -5.66
N ARG A 40 5.76 3.38 -6.43
CA ARG A 40 4.96 3.77 -7.61
C ARG A 40 5.19 2.86 -8.82
N HIS A 41 6.21 2.01 -8.79
CA HIS A 41 6.58 1.13 -9.90
C HIS A 41 5.52 0.03 -10.11
N LYS A 42 4.48 0.35 -10.90
CA LYS A 42 3.32 -0.52 -11.15
C LYS A 42 3.68 -1.86 -11.77
N SER A 43 4.73 -1.91 -12.59
CA SER A 43 5.17 -3.12 -13.30
C SER A 43 6.15 -3.99 -12.52
N LYS A 44 6.71 -3.50 -11.40
CA LYS A 44 7.68 -4.26 -10.61
C LYS A 44 6.95 -5.11 -9.56
N GLU A 45 7.45 -6.30 -9.34
CA GLU A 45 6.99 -7.12 -8.24
C GLU A 45 7.43 -6.52 -6.90
N ILE A 46 6.51 -6.45 -5.96
CA ILE A 46 6.80 -6.09 -4.58
C ILE A 46 7.33 -7.34 -3.89
N PRO A 47 8.51 -7.26 -3.24
CA PRO A 47 9.03 -8.35 -2.41
C PRO A 47 8.00 -8.76 -1.36
N THR A 48 7.83 -10.07 -1.17
CA THR A 48 6.79 -10.61 -0.28
C THR A 48 6.86 -10.03 1.14
N GLY A 49 8.05 -9.83 1.69
CA GLY A 49 8.21 -9.22 3.02
C GLY A 49 7.75 -7.77 3.10
N THR A 50 7.92 -6.99 2.02
CA THR A 50 7.45 -5.60 1.94
C THR A 50 5.92 -5.56 1.86
N ALA A 51 5.33 -6.41 1.02
CA ALA A 51 3.88 -6.56 0.94
C ALA A 51 3.26 -6.96 2.28
N ASP A 52 3.84 -7.95 2.96
CA ASP A 52 3.38 -8.44 4.26
C ASP A 52 3.40 -7.33 5.31
N ARG A 53 4.47 -6.54 5.34
CA ARG A 53 4.62 -5.43 6.27
C ARG A 53 3.61 -4.32 6.01
N ILE A 54 3.32 -4.02 4.74
CA ILE A 54 2.28 -3.04 4.38
C ILE A 54 0.91 -3.54 4.83
N LEU A 55 0.58 -4.81 4.54
CA LEU A 55 -0.70 -5.41 4.94
C LEU A 55 -0.87 -5.43 6.47
N LYS A 56 0.17 -5.75 7.23
CA LYS A 56 0.16 -5.65 8.69
C LYS A 56 -0.04 -4.23 9.19
N ASP A 57 0.62 -3.26 8.56
CA ASP A 57 0.53 -1.88 9.01
C ASP A 57 -0.87 -1.28 8.77
N VAL A 58 -1.55 -1.71 7.70
CA VAL A 58 -2.94 -1.33 7.44
C VAL A 58 -3.99 -2.24 8.11
N GLY A 59 -3.57 -3.19 8.96
CA GLY A 59 -4.45 -4.06 9.74
C GLY A 59 -5.17 -5.15 8.95
N LEU A 60 -4.63 -5.54 7.78
CA LEU A 60 -5.18 -6.61 6.92
C LEU A 60 -4.54 -7.98 7.17
N LYS A 61 -3.54 -8.04 8.05
CA LYS A 61 -2.84 -9.25 8.45
C LYS A 61 -2.34 -9.12 9.88
#